data_AF-A0A5D2DQZ7-F1
#
_entry.id   AF-A0A5D2DQZ7-F1
#
_cell.length_a   1.000
_cell.length_b   1.000
_cell.length_c   1.000
_cell.angle_alpha   90.00
_cell.angle_beta   90.00
_cell.angle_gamma   90.00
#
_symmetry.space_group_name_H-M   'P 1'
#
loop_
_entity.id
_entity.type
_entity.pdbx_description
1 polymer ?
#
loop_
_entity_poly.entity_id
_entity_poly.type
_entity_poly.pdbx_seq_one_letter_code
_entity_poly.pdbx_strand_id
1 'polypeptide(L)'
;MPQFINLQIIINDQHAFFLHENIISAFSGRLKKIIRKQKRKTQIENYVIELNDFPGGPDGFEQVARFCYSYGGVEITVSNVPLFYCCAFFLGMTEKTSTNNLLRQTDKFLEGMFDWSWTDLIMSLRSCEPFFSYADSYGLIQKFIFALLAKIAQNSDMNFITSSSSSSSPETSFGFRFSSTSKASPESASPCTKSGKDWWFDDLTILSPKIIEKIIRNLGAYGNQNNSFTLTRFLLHYLKSRPQGSPTSKSEYGGLADTAVHGVILVGKTKFSCRKLFWVLRLVSGFSLSKDYRAGLERLIGENLDEATVDDLLVSGHNKGVYDVNLVIRLITVFVNSEGVNSEKMKKLGRLIDKYLREISPDQNLNTSKFLAVAESLPHSARDCFDGVYRAIDFYLQSHPTLSFEDRSRLCRCLSYEKLTFEASKELAKNPRIPPNISVQALISQQSKVPQNELMLYGSNPKGSRVLYHDSIDSSSAENFSEGTEYMKLNLQKMQWRVVELEKACKEMKGQMSKLVRHNSAITPCYNATLPRFC
;
A
#
# COMPACT_ATOMS: atom_id res chain seq x y z
N MET A 1 -25.31 49.44 -36.53
CA MET A 1 -26.58 48.86 -36.01
C MET A 1 -26.24 48.07 -34.75
N PRO A 2 -26.96 48.24 -33.64
CA PRO A 2 -26.68 47.48 -32.42
C PRO A 2 -27.01 46.01 -32.72
N GLN A 3 -25.99 45.16 -32.68
CA GLN A 3 -26.14 43.73 -32.87
C GLN A 3 -26.87 43.17 -31.64
N PHE A 4 -28.20 43.07 -31.72
CA PHE A 4 -28.99 42.50 -30.65
C PHE A 4 -28.65 41.02 -30.51
N ILE A 5 -28.00 40.70 -29.40
CA ILE A 5 -27.84 39.33 -28.92
C ILE A 5 -29.24 38.76 -28.71
N ASN A 6 -29.60 37.74 -29.48
CA ASN A 6 -30.96 37.18 -29.53
C ASN A 6 -31.07 35.76 -28.98
N LEU A 7 -29.96 35.20 -28.49
CA LEU A 7 -29.90 33.84 -27.97
C LEU A 7 -29.15 33.79 -26.64
N GLN A 8 -29.81 33.28 -25.60
CA GLN A 8 -29.20 32.95 -24.32
C GLN A 8 -29.10 31.42 -24.18
N ILE A 9 -27.89 30.91 -23.99
CA ILE A 9 -27.65 29.48 -23.71
C ILE A 9 -27.14 29.34 -22.28
N ILE A 10 -27.85 28.57 -21.47
CA ILE A 10 -27.48 28.24 -20.10
C ILE A 10 -26.87 26.84 -20.10
N ILE A 11 -25.67 26.71 -19.52
CA ILE A 11 -24.94 25.44 -19.45
C ILE A 11 -24.82 24.99 -18.02
N ASN A 12 -25.31 23.77 -17.77
CA ASN A 12 -25.29 23.10 -16.46
C ASN A 12 -25.82 23.99 -15.32
N ASP A 13 -26.81 24.84 -15.61
CA ASP A 13 -27.42 25.80 -14.67
C ASP A 13 -26.44 26.76 -13.97
N GLN A 14 -25.22 26.90 -14.49
CA GLN A 14 -24.14 27.68 -13.86
C GLN A 14 -23.71 28.91 -14.66
N HIS A 15 -23.63 28.80 -16.00
CA HIS A 15 -23.14 29.87 -16.87
C HIS A 15 -24.10 30.17 -18.01
N ALA A 16 -24.41 31.45 -18.19
CA ALA A 16 -25.24 31.96 -19.28
C ALA A 16 -24.37 32.62 -20.35
N PHE A 17 -24.49 32.16 -21.59
CA PHE A 17 -23.83 32.71 -22.76
C PHE A 17 -24.82 33.48 -23.61
N PHE A 18 -24.49 34.73 -23.93
CA PHE A 18 -25.26 35.60 -24.78
C PHE A 18 -24.65 35.61 -26.19
N LEU A 19 -25.37 35.05 -27.16
CA LEU A 19 -24.84 34.75 -28.49
C LEU A 19 -25.77 35.22 -29.63
N HIS A 20 -25.21 35.27 -30.84
CA HIS A 20 -25.94 35.53 -32.08
C HIS A 20 -26.43 34.23 -32.69
N GLU A 21 -27.75 34.11 -32.83
CA GLU A 21 -28.40 32.94 -33.42
C GLU A 21 -27.82 32.59 -34.81
N ASN A 22 -27.62 33.61 -35.65
CA ASN A 22 -27.19 33.44 -37.04
C ASN A 22 -25.80 32.79 -37.13
N ILE A 23 -24.88 33.18 -36.24
CA ILE A 23 -23.52 32.67 -36.21
C ILE A 23 -23.53 31.22 -35.75
N ILE A 24 -24.12 30.95 -34.59
CA ILE A 24 -24.12 29.60 -33.99
C ILE A 24 -24.92 28.60 -34.85
N SER A 25 -26.04 29.03 -35.46
CA SER A 25 -26.87 28.18 -36.33
C SER A 25 -26.24 27.89 -37.70
N ALA A 26 -25.24 28.68 -38.12
CA ALA A 26 -24.47 28.39 -39.33
C ALA A 26 -23.57 27.17 -39.12
N PHE A 27 -22.97 27.04 -37.93
CA PHE A 27 -22.00 25.98 -37.63
C PHE A 27 -22.60 24.77 -36.89
N SER A 28 -23.60 24.94 -36.02
CA SER A 28 -24.18 23.84 -35.24
C SER A 28 -25.52 23.35 -35.80
N GLY A 29 -25.53 22.10 -36.27
CA GLY A 29 -26.75 21.44 -36.74
C GLY A 29 -27.73 21.13 -35.62
N ARG A 30 -27.24 20.80 -34.42
CA ARG A 30 -28.10 20.49 -33.26
C ARG A 30 -28.75 21.74 -32.70
N LEU A 31 -27.99 22.82 -32.49
CA LEU A 31 -28.56 24.07 -31.97
C LEU A 31 -29.56 24.67 -32.96
N LYS A 32 -29.27 24.64 -34.26
CA LYS A 32 -30.22 25.04 -35.31
C LYS A 32 -31.55 24.29 -35.21
N LYS A 33 -31.55 23.00 -34.89
CA LYS A 33 -32.79 22.21 -34.69
C LYS A 33 -33.52 22.60 -33.41
N ILE A 34 -32.79 22.80 -32.31
CA ILE A 34 -33.38 23.21 -31.03
C ILE A 34 -34.03 24.59 -31.15
N ILE A 35 -33.32 25.57 -31.71
CA ILE A 35 -33.81 26.92 -31.94
C ILE A 35 -35.06 26.91 -32.83
N ARG A 36 -35.06 26.14 -33.93
CA ARG A 36 -36.25 25.98 -34.78
C ARG A 36 -37.44 25.38 -34.06
N LYS A 37 -37.22 24.43 -33.14
CA LYS A 37 -38.28 23.84 -32.32
C LYS A 37 -38.84 24.86 -31.32
N GLN A 38 -37.97 25.69 -30.75
CA GLN A 38 -38.37 26.74 -29.80
C GLN A 38 -39.18 27.85 -30.49
N LYS A 39 -38.75 28.28 -31.68
CA LYS A 39 -39.48 29.24 -32.54
C LYS A 39 -40.91 28.81 -32.84
N ARG A 40 -41.15 27.50 -32.96
CA ARG A 40 -42.51 26.95 -33.18
C ARG A 40 -43.37 26.97 -31.92
N LYS A 41 -42.78 26.98 -30.74
CA LYS A 41 -43.49 26.91 -29.45
C LYS A 41 -43.78 28.28 -28.83
N THR A 42 -42.85 29.22 -28.96
CA THR A 42 -42.91 30.53 -28.31
C THR A 42 -42.73 31.61 -29.38
N GLN A 43 -43.74 32.45 -29.61
CA GLN A 43 -43.69 33.59 -30.55
C GLN A 43 -42.79 34.76 -30.06
N ILE A 44 -41.82 34.50 -29.19
CA ILE A 44 -40.96 35.50 -28.53
C ILE A 44 -39.60 35.54 -29.25
N GLU A 45 -39.00 36.73 -29.35
CA GLU A 45 -37.74 36.98 -30.07
C GLU A 45 -36.46 36.61 -29.29
N ASN A 46 -36.54 36.50 -27.95
CA ASN A 46 -35.42 36.11 -27.08
C ASN A 46 -35.55 34.65 -26.63
N TYR A 47 -34.62 33.80 -27.07
CA TYR A 47 -34.63 32.37 -26.74
C TYR A 47 -33.69 32.05 -25.58
N VAL A 48 -34.20 31.36 -24.57
CA VAL A 48 -33.40 30.74 -23.51
C VAL A 48 -33.34 29.23 -23.77
N ILE A 49 -32.13 28.70 -23.95
CA ILE A 49 -31.88 27.27 -24.18
C ILE A 49 -31.01 26.75 -23.04
N GLU A 50 -31.48 25.72 -22.36
CA GLU A 50 -30.71 25.00 -21.35
C GLU A 50 -30.05 23.78 -22.01
N LEU A 51 -28.72 23.67 -21.84
CA LEU A 51 -27.92 22.53 -22.25
C LEU A 51 -27.28 21.92 -21.01
N ASN A 52 -27.80 20.74 -20.64
CA ASN A 52 -27.28 19.98 -19.51
C ASN A 52 -26.22 18.97 -20.00
N ASP A 53 -25.23 18.74 -19.15
CA ASP A 53 -24.10 17.83 -19.36
C ASP A 53 -23.27 18.12 -20.62
N PHE A 54 -22.98 19.38 -20.95
CA PHE A 54 -22.14 19.67 -22.12
C PHE A 54 -20.69 19.13 -21.95
N PRO A 55 -20.07 18.51 -22.99
CA PRO A 55 -18.69 18.03 -22.91
C PRO A 55 -17.71 19.16 -22.59
N GLY A 56 -16.96 19.01 -21.49
CA GLY A 56 -16.04 20.04 -20.98
C GLY A 56 -16.75 21.21 -20.28
N GLY A 57 -18.06 21.11 -20.06
CA GLY A 57 -18.85 22.12 -19.36
C GLY A 57 -18.84 23.48 -20.06
N PRO A 58 -18.94 24.58 -19.27
CA PRO A 58 -18.93 25.93 -19.81
C PRO A 58 -17.67 26.28 -20.61
N ASP A 59 -16.49 25.84 -20.16
CA ASP A 59 -15.21 26.08 -20.85
C ASP A 59 -15.21 25.42 -22.24
N GLY A 60 -15.62 24.15 -22.33
CA GLY A 60 -15.74 23.46 -23.62
C GLY A 60 -16.67 24.19 -24.60
N PHE A 61 -17.77 24.76 -24.09
CA PHE A 61 -18.69 25.52 -24.93
C PHE A 61 -18.13 26.88 -25.35
N GLU A 62 -17.41 27.57 -24.47
CA GLU A 62 -16.72 28.81 -24.78
C GLU A 62 -15.73 28.62 -25.94
N GLN A 63 -14.97 27.51 -25.92
CA GLN A 63 -14.02 27.18 -26.99
C GLN A 63 -14.74 26.98 -28.34
N VAL A 64 -15.89 26.30 -28.36
CA VAL A 64 -16.69 26.15 -29.59
C VAL A 64 -17.35 27.47 -30.02
N ALA A 65 -17.79 28.29 -29.08
CA ALA A 65 -18.33 29.61 -29.38
C ALA A 65 -17.25 30.46 -30.07
N ARG A 66 -16.03 30.51 -29.52
CA ARG A 66 -14.87 31.17 -30.15
C ARG A 66 -14.62 30.68 -31.57
N PHE A 67 -14.71 29.38 -31.81
CA PHE A 67 -14.61 28.82 -33.16
C PHE A 67 -15.67 29.38 -34.12
N CYS A 68 -16.92 29.43 -33.68
CA CYS A 68 -18.03 29.93 -34.50
C CYS A 68 -17.87 31.43 -34.82
N TYR A 69 -17.44 32.23 -33.85
CA TYR A 69 -17.23 33.68 -34.04
C TYR A 69 -15.96 34.00 -34.83
N SER A 70 -14.98 33.11 -34.82
CA SER A 70 -13.76 33.22 -35.63
C SER A 70 -13.96 32.62 -37.04
N TYR A 71 -15.20 32.40 -37.46
CA TYR A 71 -15.58 31.84 -38.77
C TYR A 71 -14.85 30.53 -39.12
N GLY A 72 -14.62 29.68 -38.12
CA GLY A 72 -13.96 28.39 -38.28
C GLY A 72 -12.43 28.42 -38.19
N GLY A 73 -11.84 29.56 -37.80
CA GLY A 73 -10.40 29.69 -37.54
C GLY A 73 -10.06 29.52 -36.06
N VAL A 74 -9.58 28.33 -35.67
CA VAL A 74 -9.00 28.07 -34.34
C VAL A 74 -7.79 27.15 -34.51
N GLU A 75 -6.76 27.38 -33.69
CA GLU A 75 -5.59 26.51 -33.65
C GLU A 75 -5.91 25.19 -32.94
N ILE A 76 -5.84 24.08 -33.68
CA ILE A 76 -6.03 22.73 -33.14
C ILE A 76 -4.67 22.19 -32.71
N THR A 77 -4.57 21.84 -31.44
CA THR A 77 -3.38 21.27 -30.80
C THR A 77 -3.70 19.92 -30.19
N VAL A 78 -2.65 19.17 -29.83
CA VAL A 78 -2.75 17.84 -29.20
C VAL A 78 -3.56 17.85 -27.90
N SER A 79 -3.50 18.93 -27.13
CA SER A 79 -4.19 19.05 -25.83
C SER A 79 -5.65 19.47 -25.95
N ASN A 80 -6.02 20.23 -26.99
CA ASN A 80 -7.39 20.75 -27.16
C ASN A 80 -8.24 19.91 -28.11
N VAL A 81 -7.62 19.14 -29.02
CA VAL A 81 -8.35 18.37 -30.03
C VAL A 81 -9.36 17.39 -29.44
N PRO A 82 -9.12 16.70 -28.30
CA PRO A 82 -10.12 15.77 -27.77
C PRO A 82 -11.39 16.48 -27.29
N LEU A 83 -11.23 17.67 -26.70
CA LEU A 83 -12.34 18.51 -26.27
C LEU A 83 -13.12 19.01 -27.49
N PHE A 84 -12.42 19.58 -28.48
CA PHE A 84 -13.06 20.05 -29.71
C PHE A 84 -13.83 18.96 -30.44
N TYR A 85 -13.25 17.76 -30.55
CA TYR A 85 -13.90 16.61 -31.17
C TYR A 85 -15.20 16.26 -30.44
N CYS A 86 -15.18 16.15 -29.11
CA CYS A 86 -16.36 15.83 -28.31
C CYS A 86 -17.45 16.90 -28.41
N CYS A 87 -17.08 18.18 -28.33
CA CYS A 87 -18.02 19.29 -28.45
C CYS A 87 -18.62 19.38 -29.87
N ALA A 88 -17.79 19.24 -30.91
CA ALA A 88 -18.22 19.27 -32.31
C ALA A 88 -19.18 18.12 -32.63
N PHE A 89 -18.88 16.92 -32.12
CA PHE A 89 -19.75 15.75 -32.27
C PHE A 89 -21.08 15.98 -31.55
N PHE A 90 -21.05 16.44 -30.29
CA PHE A 90 -22.26 16.73 -29.50
C PHE A 90 -23.17 17.75 -30.18
N LEU A 91 -22.59 18.79 -30.79
CA LEU A 91 -23.31 19.88 -31.46
C LEU A 91 -23.66 19.58 -32.93
N GLY A 92 -23.20 18.46 -33.47
CA GLY A 92 -23.41 18.08 -34.86
C GLY A 92 -22.78 19.06 -35.86
N MET A 93 -21.58 19.56 -35.55
CA MET A 93 -20.81 20.51 -36.37
C MET A 93 -20.13 19.81 -37.54
N THR A 94 -20.96 19.36 -38.49
CA THR A 94 -20.55 18.54 -39.65
C THR A 94 -20.47 19.36 -40.93
N GLU A 95 -19.88 18.79 -41.98
CA GLU A 95 -19.83 19.41 -43.32
C GLU A 95 -21.22 19.71 -43.92
N LYS A 96 -22.27 19.07 -43.41
CA LYS A 96 -23.66 19.34 -43.83
C LYS A 96 -24.14 20.74 -43.42
N THR A 97 -23.46 21.37 -42.47
CA THR A 97 -23.85 22.66 -41.89
C THR A 97 -23.00 23.81 -42.41
N SER A 98 -21.67 23.65 -42.37
CA SER A 98 -20.71 24.57 -42.94
C SER A 98 -19.56 23.78 -43.56
N THR A 99 -18.87 24.36 -44.55
CA THR A 99 -17.66 23.76 -45.13
C THR A 99 -16.51 23.80 -44.14
N ASN A 100 -15.69 22.75 -44.11
CA ASN A 100 -14.54 22.61 -43.21
C ASN A 100 -14.89 22.92 -41.74
N ASN A 101 -15.97 22.33 -41.25
CA ASN A 101 -16.47 22.55 -39.91
C ASN A 101 -15.60 21.83 -38.86
N LEU A 102 -15.78 22.18 -37.59
CA LEU A 102 -14.92 21.77 -36.48
C LEU A 102 -14.72 20.26 -36.42
N LEU A 103 -15.78 19.45 -36.62
CA LEU A 103 -15.66 17.99 -36.56
C LEU A 103 -14.67 17.47 -37.62
N ARG A 104 -14.79 17.95 -38.87
CA ARG A 104 -13.89 17.53 -39.96
C ARG A 104 -12.45 18.00 -39.72
N GLN A 105 -12.26 19.22 -39.21
CA GLN A 105 -10.94 19.71 -38.86
C GLN A 105 -10.29 18.83 -37.78
N THR A 106 -11.05 18.46 -36.74
CA THR A 106 -10.56 17.58 -35.67
C THR A 106 -10.31 16.15 -36.15
N ASP A 107 -11.18 15.59 -37.00
CA ASP A 107 -10.99 14.25 -37.58
C ASP A 107 -9.70 14.19 -38.40
N LYS A 108 -9.49 15.17 -39.29
CA LYS A 108 -8.27 15.27 -40.10
C LYS A 108 -7.01 15.41 -39.24
N PHE A 109 -7.09 16.12 -38.12
CA PHE A 109 -5.96 16.23 -37.19
C PHE A 109 -5.68 14.90 -36.49
N LEU A 110 -6.73 14.18 -36.08
CA LEU A 110 -6.64 12.87 -35.42
C LEU A 110 -6.19 11.73 -36.37
N GLU A 111 -6.36 11.86 -37.68
CA GLU A 111 -5.81 10.93 -38.67
C GLU A 111 -4.28 10.84 -38.57
N GLY A 112 -3.59 11.94 -38.24
CA GLY A 112 -2.15 11.99 -38.03
C GLY A 112 -1.67 11.48 -36.66
N MET A 113 -2.55 10.92 -35.82
CA MET A 113 -2.24 10.54 -34.44
C MET A 113 -1.12 9.50 -34.31
N PHE A 114 -0.95 8.60 -35.28
CA PHE A 114 0.09 7.57 -35.23
C PHE A 114 1.51 8.14 -35.32
N ASP A 115 1.67 9.34 -35.86
CA ASP A 115 2.96 10.03 -35.98
C ASP A 115 3.30 10.86 -34.74
N TRP A 116 2.36 11.02 -33.79
CA TRP A 116 2.57 11.82 -32.61
C TRP A 116 3.64 11.23 -31.68
N SER A 117 4.25 12.11 -30.88
CA SER A 117 5.19 11.69 -29.86
C SER A 117 4.48 10.95 -28.73
N TRP A 118 5.24 10.18 -27.94
CA TRP A 118 4.71 9.52 -26.75
C TRP A 118 4.09 10.52 -25.77
N THR A 119 4.76 11.65 -25.53
CA THR A 119 4.28 12.71 -24.65
C THR A 119 2.97 13.32 -25.13
N ASP A 120 2.82 13.50 -26.46
CA ASP A 120 1.60 14.03 -27.05
C ASP A 120 0.39 13.12 -26.79
N LEU A 121 0.55 11.81 -27.01
CA LEU A 121 -0.51 10.83 -26.75
C LEU A 121 -0.95 10.81 -25.27
N ILE A 122 0.01 10.88 -24.34
CA ILE A 122 -0.28 10.93 -22.90
C ILE A 122 -1.00 12.23 -22.53
N MET A 123 -0.57 13.36 -23.09
CA MET A 123 -1.21 14.66 -22.86
C MET A 123 -2.64 14.69 -23.39
N SER A 124 -2.90 14.15 -24.59
CA SER A 124 -4.27 14.03 -25.12
C SER A 124 -5.14 13.12 -24.25
N LEU A 125 -4.64 11.94 -23.85
CA LEU A 125 -5.39 11.04 -22.98
C LEU A 125 -5.74 11.68 -21.64
N ARG A 126 -4.79 12.43 -21.05
CA ARG A 126 -5.02 13.18 -19.82
C ARG A 126 -6.09 14.26 -19.99
N SER A 127 -6.07 14.99 -21.11
CA SER A 127 -7.05 16.05 -21.39
C SER A 127 -8.49 15.55 -21.44
N CYS A 128 -8.71 14.26 -21.72
CA CYS A 128 -10.03 13.64 -21.77
C CYS A 128 -10.69 13.44 -20.40
N GLU A 129 -9.98 13.60 -19.28
CA GLU A 129 -10.50 13.31 -17.93
C GLU A 129 -11.83 14.03 -17.60
N PRO A 130 -12.00 15.34 -17.85
CA PRO A 130 -13.23 16.06 -17.51
C PRO A 130 -14.47 15.63 -18.31
N PHE A 131 -14.28 15.03 -19.49
CA PHE A 131 -15.34 14.62 -20.41
C PHE A 131 -15.20 13.16 -20.85
N PHE A 132 -14.62 12.32 -19.98
CA PHE A 132 -14.27 10.95 -20.29
C PHE A 132 -15.44 10.13 -20.86
N SER A 133 -16.64 10.26 -20.29
CA SER A 133 -17.83 9.55 -20.74
C SER A 133 -18.18 9.85 -22.20
N TYR A 134 -18.03 11.11 -22.63
CA TYR A 134 -18.25 11.52 -24.01
C TYR A 134 -17.15 10.96 -24.91
N ALA A 135 -15.89 11.17 -24.55
CA ALA A 135 -14.74 10.69 -25.31
C ALA A 135 -14.76 9.15 -25.51
N ASP A 136 -15.21 8.40 -24.50
CA ASP A 136 -15.34 6.94 -24.59
C ASP A 136 -16.51 6.54 -25.51
N SER A 137 -17.68 7.18 -25.33
CA SER A 137 -18.86 6.88 -26.17
C SER A 137 -18.66 7.21 -27.65
N TYR A 138 -17.84 8.20 -27.97
CA TYR A 138 -17.50 8.60 -29.34
C TYR A 138 -16.29 7.81 -29.91
N GLY A 139 -15.76 6.83 -29.16
CA GLY A 139 -14.66 5.95 -29.58
C GLY A 139 -13.28 6.61 -29.58
N LEU A 140 -13.15 7.84 -29.07
CA LEU A 140 -11.92 8.60 -29.10
C LEU A 140 -10.87 8.01 -28.14
N ILE A 141 -11.28 7.63 -26.93
CA ILE A 141 -10.38 6.97 -25.96
C ILE A 141 -9.79 5.69 -26.56
N GLN A 142 -10.60 4.90 -27.26
CA GLN A 142 -10.15 3.66 -27.86
C GLN A 142 -9.09 3.90 -28.96
N LYS A 143 -9.27 4.92 -29.81
CA LYS A 143 -8.26 5.34 -30.80
C LYS A 143 -6.93 5.70 -30.14
N PHE A 144 -6.97 6.51 -29.08
CA PHE A 144 -5.76 6.88 -28.33
C PHE A 144 -5.07 5.68 -27.70
N ILE A 145 -5.84 4.75 -27.12
CA ILE A 145 -5.28 3.53 -26.53
C ILE A 145 -4.60 2.68 -27.60
N PHE A 146 -5.19 2.51 -28.79
CA PHE A 146 -4.53 1.76 -29.87
C PHE A 146 -3.23 2.42 -30.34
N ALA A 147 -3.21 3.74 -30.51
CA ALA A 147 -1.99 4.48 -30.85
C ALA A 147 -0.91 4.32 -29.76
N LEU A 148 -1.31 4.42 -28.49
CA LEU A 148 -0.44 4.21 -27.34
C LEU A 148 0.17 2.81 -27.34
N LEU A 149 -0.66 1.77 -27.49
CA LEU A 149 -0.22 0.38 -27.50
C LEU A 149 0.70 0.07 -28.69
N ALA A 150 0.42 0.64 -29.86
CA ALA A 150 1.29 0.53 -31.03
C ALA A 150 2.68 1.13 -30.75
N LYS A 151 2.76 2.29 -30.09
CA LYS A 151 4.04 2.90 -29.69
C LYS A 151 4.78 2.06 -28.64
N ILE A 152 4.07 1.43 -27.69
CA ILE A 152 4.71 0.52 -26.72
C ILE A 152 5.33 -0.67 -27.46
N ALA A 153 4.59 -1.29 -28.38
CA ALA A 153 5.05 -2.45 -29.15
C ALA A 153 6.29 -2.12 -30.02
N GLN A 154 6.29 -0.98 -30.71
CA GLN A 154 7.42 -0.53 -31.53
C GLN A 154 8.71 -0.36 -30.71
N ASN A 155 8.60 0.14 -29.47
CA ASN A 155 9.77 0.37 -28.60
C ASN A 155 10.24 -0.92 -27.89
N SER A 156 9.35 -1.89 -27.64
CA SER A 156 9.78 -3.18 -27.07
C SER A 156 10.66 -3.99 -28.02
N ASP A 157 10.43 -3.90 -29.34
CA ASP A 157 11.24 -4.60 -30.35
C ASP A 157 12.61 -3.94 -30.55
N MET A 158 12.69 -2.60 -30.44
CA MET A 158 13.96 -1.87 -30.56
C MET A 158 14.94 -2.18 -29.40
N ASN A 159 14.43 -2.44 -28.20
CA ASN A 159 15.24 -2.81 -27.03
C ASN A 159 15.93 -4.17 -27.16
N PHE A 160 15.47 -5.05 -28.05
CA PHE A 160 16.16 -6.31 -28.38
C PHE A 160 17.40 -6.09 -29.28
N ILE A 161 17.38 -5.05 -30.12
CA ILE A 161 18.47 -4.77 -31.08
C ILE A 161 19.66 -4.07 -30.39
N THR A 162 19.42 -3.30 -29.32
CA THR A 162 20.49 -2.59 -28.60
C THR A 162 21.10 -3.39 -27.44
N SER A 163 20.47 -4.48 -27.00
CA SER A 163 20.93 -5.31 -25.88
C SER A 163 21.71 -6.56 -26.30
N SER A 164 21.97 -6.75 -27.60
CA SER A 164 22.67 -7.90 -28.15
C SER A 164 24.09 -7.56 -28.60
N SER A 165 24.97 -7.23 -27.65
CA SER A 165 26.41 -7.46 -27.84
C SER A 165 27.16 -7.63 -26.52
N SER A 166 27.77 -8.82 -26.38
CA SER A 166 28.72 -9.32 -25.37
C SER A 166 28.19 -9.65 -23.97
N SER A 167 28.45 -10.81 -23.35
CA SER A 167 29.11 -12.07 -23.75
C SER A 167 28.77 -13.14 -22.70
N SER A 168 28.83 -14.39 -23.14
CA SER A 168 28.51 -15.65 -22.46
C SER A 168 29.44 -16.08 -21.30
N SER A 169 28.82 -16.58 -20.22
CA SER A 169 29.20 -17.74 -19.36
C SER A 169 30.29 -17.55 -18.27
N PRO A 170 30.44 -18.48 -17.27
CA PRO A 170 29.67 -18.46 -16.01
C PRO A 170 30.51 -18.70 -14.71
N GLU A 171 29.81 -18.62 -13.58
CA GLU A 171 30.09 -19.23 -12.25
C GLU A 171 30.96 -18.54 -11.17
N THR A 172 30.40 -18.65 -9.95
CA THR A 172 30.99 -18.75 -8.61
C THR A 172 31.35 -17.49 -7.78
N SER A 173 30.74 -17.53 -6.59
CA SER A 173 31.27 -17.12 -5.28
C SER A 173 31.05 -15.70 -4.74
N PHE A 174 30.72 -15.71 -3.45
CA PHE A 174 30.42 -14.62 -2.53
C PHE A 174 31.49 -13.52 -2.49
N GLY A 175 31.08 -12.28 -2.20
CA GLY A 175 32.03 -11.23 -1.82
C GLY A 175 31.41 -9.86 -1.53
N PHE A 176 31.27 -9.54 -0.26
CA PHE A 176 30.94 -8.22 0.29
C PHE A 176 32.10 -7.22 0.02
N ARG A 177 31.84 -5.98 -0.46
CA ARG A 177 32.65 -4.79 -0.08
C ARG A 177 32.05 -3.44 -0.50
N PHE A 178 32.08 -2.51 0.44
CA PHE A 178 31.84 -1.07 0.27
C PHE A 178 33.15 -0.32 -0.08
N SER A 179 32.98 0.83 -0.75
CA SER A 179 33.76 2.10 -0.65
C SER A 179 34.53 2.56 -1.89
N SER A 180 33.99 3.63 -2.50
CA SER A 180 34.58 4.95 -2.84
C SER A 180 36.03 5.07 -3.34
N THR A 181 36.24 5.76 -4.48
CA THR A 181 36.99 7.05 -4.60
C THR A 181 37.01 7.62 -6.04
N SER A 182 36.67 8.91 -6.12
CA SER A 182 36.93 10.00 -7.09
C SER A 182 37.60 9.75 -8.46
N LYS A 183 37.00 10.31 -9.54
CA LYS A 183 37.37 11.59 -10.21
C LYS A 183 36.40 11.95 -11.37
N ALA A 184 36.06 13.25 -11.48
CA ALA A 184 35.23 13.92 -12.50
C ALA A 184 35.89 13.92 -13.89
N SER A 185 35.23 14.03 -15.07
CA SER A 185 34.26 15.03 -15.58
C SER A 185 33.63 14.52 -16.94
N PRO A 186 32.88 15.30 -17.77
CA PRO A 186 31.41 15.26 -17.88
C PRO A 186 30.86 14.89 -19.29
N GLU A 187 29.52 14.84 -19.39
CA GLU A 187 28.67 14.93 -20.62
C GLU A 187 28.36 13.66 -21.45
N SER A 188 27.22 13.03 -21.15
CA SER A 188 26.00 13.05 -22.00
C SER A 188 24.93 12.17 -21.34
N ALA A 189 23.80 12.79 -21.00
CA ALA A 189 22.77 12.18 -20.17
C ALA A 189 22.00 11.10 -20.94
N SER A 190 22.41 9.83 -20.74
CA SER A 190 21.48 8.70 -20.77
C SER A 190 20.93 8.45 -19.36
N PRO A 191 19.72 7.90 -19.24
CA PRO A 191 19.40 7.06 -18.11
C PRO A 191 19.14 5.64 -18.62
N CYS A 192 20.19 4.85 -18.78
CA CYS A 192 20.07 3.40 -18.68
C CYS A 192 19.57 3.08 -17.26
N THR A 193 18.29 2.68 -17.15
CA THR A 193 17.63 2.38 -15.89
C THR A 193 18.19 1.11 -15.27
N LYS A 194 19.02 1.26 -14.23
CA LYS A 194 19.40 0.19 -13.28
C LYS A 194 18.26 -0.26 -12.36
N SER A 195 17.02 -0.10 -12.82
CA SER A 195 15.80 -0.58 -12.19
C SER A 195 15.12 -1.41 -13.26
N GLY A 196 14.77 -2.67 -12.98
CA GLY A 196 14.13 -3.53 -13.97
C GLY A 196 12.81 -2.99 -14.54
N LYS A 197 12.36 -1.81 -14.12
CA LYS A 197 11.16 -1.06 -14.54
C LYS A 197 11.19 -0.71 -16.03
N ASP A 198 10.05 -0.92 -16.70
CA ASP A 198 9.89 -0.53 -18.10
C ASP A 198 9.75 0.99 -18.22
N TRP A 199 10.26 1.54 -19.31
CA TRP A 199 10.38 2.99 -19.54
C TRP A 199 9.04 3.74 -19.43
N TRP A 200 7.92 3.12 -19.78
CA TRP A 200 6.58 3.73 -19.82
C TRP A 200 5.84 3.76 -18.47
N PHE A 201 6.37 3.10 -17.43
CA PHE A 201 5.65 2.93 -16.17
C PHE A 201 5.35 4.25 -15.47
N ASP A 202 6.29 5.20 -15.47
CA ASP A 202 6.12 6.49 -14.82
C ASP A 202 5.13 7.38 -15.56
N ASP A 203 5.23 7.43 -16.88
CA ASP A 203 4.41 8.31 -17.70
C ASP A 203 2.93 7.96 -17.59
N LEU A 204 2.59 6.66 -17.55
CA LEU A 204 1.21 6.23 -17.36
C LEU A 204 0.67 6.48 -15.95
N THR A 205 1.53 6.70 -14.94
CA THR A 205 1.03 7.02 -13.58
C THR A 205 0.34 8.37 -13.47
N ILE A 206 0.50 9.24 -14.47
CA ILE A 206 -0.18 10.54 -14.53
C ILE A 206 -1.67 10.38 -14.84
N LEU A 207 -2.06 9.31 -15.56
CA LEU A 207 -3.42 9.08 -16.04
C LEU A 207 -4.39 8.64 -14.93
N SER A 208 -5.66 8.98 -15.07
CA SER A 208 -6.72 8.65 -14.11
C SER A 208 -7.02 7.14 -14.07
N PRO A 209 -7.54 6.59 -12.95
CA PRO A 209 -7.84 5.16 -12.83
C PRO A 209 -8.81 4.65 -13.90
N LYS A 210 -9.78 5.48 -14.33
CA LYS A 210 -10.73 5.13 -15.40
C LYS A 210 -10.05 4.89 -16.74
N ILE A 211 -9.05 5.71 -17.09
CA ILE A 211 -8.26 5.55 -18.31
C ILE A 211 -7.39 4.29 -18.22
N ILE A 212 -6.70 4.09 -17.09
CA ILE A 212 -5.89 2.88 -16.88
C ILE A 212 -6.74 1.61 -16.95
N GLU A 213 -7.91 1.61 -16.33
CA GLU A 213 -8.85 0.49 -16.42
C GLU A 213 -9.23 0.21 -17.88
N LYS A 214 -9.54 1.25 -18.67
CA LYS A 214 -9.86 1.10 -20.09
C LYS A 214 -8.67 0.55 -20.90
N ILE A 215 -7.44 0.96 -20.60
CA ILE A 215 -6.22 0.42 -21.23
C ILE A 215 -6.10 -1.07 -20.94
N ILE A 216 -6.21 -1.48 -19.67
CA ILE A 216 -6.07 -2.87 -19.24
C ILE A 216 -7.19 -3.76 -19.81
N ARG A 217 -8.42 -3.23 -19.93
CA ARG A 217 -9.54 -3.92 -20.59
C ARG A 217 -9.30 -4.12 -22.08
N ASN A 218 -8.77 -3.11 -22.80
CA ASN A 218 -8.44 -3.27 -24.23
C ASN A 218 -7.29 -4.27 -24.46
N LEU A 219 -6.38 -4.40 -23.50
CA LEU A 219 -5.34 -5.43 -23.50
C LEU A 219 -5.87 -6.84 -23.19
N GLY A 220 -7.16 -7.00 -22.84
CA GLY A 220 -7.73 -8.29 -22.44
C GLY A 220 -7.12 -8.84 -21.16
N ALA A 221 -6.61 -7.96 -20.28
CA ALA A 221 -5.88 -8.32 -19.07
C ALA A 221 -6.57 -7.80 -17.81
N TYR A 222 -7.88 -7.55 -17.85
CA TYR A 222 -8.62 -7.03 -16.71
C TYR A 222 -9.19 -8.14 -15.84
N GLY A 223 -9.12 -7.98 -14.52
CA GLY A 223 -9.60 -8.96 -13.54
C GLY A 223 -8.89 -10.30 -13.68
N ASN A 224 -9.69 -11.35 -13.90
CA ASN A 224 -9.23 -12.74 -14.02
C ASN A 224 -8.57 -13.09 -15.36
N GLN A 225 -8.43 -12.12 -16.27
CA GLN A 225 -7.76 -12.31 -17.56
C GLN A 225 -6.28 -11.89 -17.51
N ASN A 226 -5.83 -11.31 -16.39
CA ASN A 226 -4.46 -10.84 -16.26
C ASN A 226 -3.45 -11.99 -16.10
N ASN A 227 -2.86 -12.41 -17.22
CA ASN A 227 -1.79 -13.41 -17.25
C ASN A 227 -0.39 -12.81 -17.38
N SER A 228 -0.27 -11.48 -17.51
CA SER A 228 1.00 -10.81 -17.80
C SER A 228 1.70 -10.35 -16.53
N PHE A 229 2.92 -10.85 -16.31
CA PHE A 229 3.78 -10.39 -15.22
C PHE A 229 4.14 -8.90 -15.35
N THR A 230 4.36 -8.42 -16.58
CA THR A 230 4.68 -7.01 -16.85
C THR A 230 3.53 -6.09 -16.46
N LEU A 231 2.30 -6.44 -16.85
CA LEU A 231 1.11 -5.66 -16.48
C LEU A 231 0.84 -5.72 -14.98
N THR A 232 1.05 -6.89 -14.35
CA THR A 232 0.97 -7.03 -12.90
C THR A 232 1.93 -6.09 -12.19
N ARG A 233 3.18 -6.02 -12.65
CA ARG A 233 4.19 -5.12 -12.08
C ARG A 233 3.84 -3.65 -12.31
N PHE A 234 3.32 -3.31 -13.49
CA PHE A 234 2.83 -1.97 -13.79
C PHE A 234 1.70 -1.58 -12.84
N LEU A 235 0.70 -2.45 -12.65
CA LEU A 235 -0.42 -2.17 -11.76
C LEU A 235 0.03 -1.98 -10.31
N LEU A 236 0.95 -2.82 -9.80
CA LEU A 236 1.54 -2.63 -8.47
C LEU A 236 2.30 -1.30 -8.37
N HIS A 237 3.02 -0.89 -9.41
CA HIS A 237 3.69 0.40 -9.47
C HIS A 237 2.68 1.56 -9.47
N TYR A 238 1.65 1.48 -10.31
CA TYR A 238 0.58 2.45 -10.41
C TYR A 238 -0.14 2.65 -9.07
N LEU A 239 -0.48 1.56 -8.39
CA LEU A 239 -1.13 1.60 -7.07
C LEU A 239 -0.22 2.16 -5.98
N LYS A 240 1.10 1.91 -6.06
CA LYS A 240 2.08 2.45 -5.10
C LYS A 240 2.18 3.97 -5.16
N SER A 241 2.10 4.56 -6.35
CA SER A 241 2.27 6.00 -6.57
C SER A 241 1.06 6.85 -6.17
N ARG A 242 -0.02 6.25 -5.65
CA ARG A 242 -1.29 6.95 -5.36
C ARG A 242 -1.52 7.18 -3.87
N PRO A 243 -2.12 8.32 -3.49
CA PRO A 243 -2.34 8.67 -2.09
C PRO A 243 -3.35 7.72 -1.44
N GLN A 244 -2.87 7.02 -0.40
CA GLN A 244 -3.67 6.16 0.46
C GLN A 244 -4.36 7.03 1.52
N GLY A 245 -5.65 7.37 1.37
CA GLY A 245 -6.30 8.18 2.41
C GLY A 245 -7.75 8.63 2.17
N SER A 246 -8.22 8.74 0.94
CA SER A 246 -9.60 9.17 0.66
C SER A 246 -10.57 7.98 0.51
N PRO A 247 -11.79 8.00 1.10
CA PRO A 247 -12.79 6.95 0.90
C PRO A 247 -13.19 6.78 -0.58
N THR A 248 -13.30 7.89 -1.32
CA THR A 248 -13.63 7.90 -2.75
C THR A 248 -12.54 7.26 -3.61
N SER A 249 -11.26 7.42 -3.22
CA SER A 249 -10.15 6.76 -3.93
C SER A 249 -10.01 5.28 -3.60
N LYS A 250 -10.75 4.72 -2.63
CA LYS A 250 -10.69 3.27 -2.36
C LYS A 250 -11.47 2.46 -3.38
N SER A 251 -12.68 2.91 -3.71
CA SER A 251 -13.58 2.23 -4.66
C SER A 251 -13.11 2.35 -6.11
N GLU A 252 -12.59 3.50 -6.51
CA GLU A 252 -12.17 3.74 -7.91
C GLU A 252 -10.99 2.86 -8.34
N TYR A 253 -10.14 2.46 -7.39
CA TYR A 253 -8.95 1.64 -7.66
C TYR A 253 -9.18 0.15 -7.34
N GLY A 254 -10.34 -0.22 -6.79
CA GLY A 254 -10.64 -1.60 -6.38
C GLY A 254 -10.48 -2.60 -7.52
N GLY A 255 -11.04 -2.30 -8.70
CA GLY A 255 -10.93 -3.16 -9.89
C GLY A 255 -9.50 -3.34 -10.39
N LEU A 256 -8.67 -2.29 -10.32
CA LEU A 256 -7.25 -2.35 -10.67
C LEU A 256 -6.43 -3.13 -9.63
N ALA A 257 -6.75 -2.96 -8.35
CA ALA A 257 -6.14 -3.73 -7.26
C ALA A 257 -6.47 -5.23 -7.37
N ASP A 258 -7.73 -5.57 -7.63
CA ASP A 258 -8.18 -6.93 -7.90
C ASP A 258 -7.40 -7.56 -9.07
N THR A 259 -7.27 -6.81 -10.18
CA THR A 259 -6.51 -7.25 -11.36
C THR A 259 -5.03 -7.47 -11.07
N ALA A 260 -4.41 -6.59 -10.26
CA ALA A 260 -3.03 -6.73 -9.83
C ALA A 260 -2.83 -7.97 -8.96
N VAL A 261 -3.72 -8.18 -7.98
CA VAL A 261 -3.67 -9.34 -7.07
C VAL A 261 -3.89 -10.64 -7.83
N HIS A 262 -4.80 -10.68 -8.81
CA HIS A 262 -4.99 -11.85 -9.66
C HIS A 262 -3.69 -12.28 -10.35
N GLY A 263 -2.99 -11.33 -10.97
CA GLY A 263 -1.69 -11.61 -11.60
C GLY A 263 -0.61 -12.04 -10.61
N VAL A 264 -0.62 -11.49 -9.39
CA VAL A 264 0.26 -11.95 -8.29
C VAL A 264 -0.09 -13.37 -7.86
N ILE A 265 -1.37 -13.75 -7.79
CA ILE A 265 -1.77 -15.13 -7.43
C ILE A 265 -1.29 -16.12 -8.50
N LEU A 266 -1.43 -15.78 -9.78
CA LEU A 266 -1.07 -16.67 -10.89
C LEU A 266 0.45 -16.90 -10.99
N VAL A 267 1.25 -15.83 -10.82
CA VAL A 267 2.71 -15.86 -11.03
C VAL A 267 3.49 -15.83 -9.70
N GLY A 268 2.77 -15.81 -8.58
CA GLY A 268 3.28 -15.56 -7.23
C GLY A 268 4.37 -16.50 -6.79
N LYS A 269 4.15 -17.81 -6.96
CA LYS A 269 5.05 -18.87 -6.48
C LYS A 269 6.43 -18.84 -7.15
N THR A 270 6.53 -18.32 -8.37
CA THR A 270 7.76 -18.38 -9.17
C THR A 270 8.49 -17.05 -9.27
N LYS A 271 7.79 -15.92 -9.07
CA LYS A 271 8.35 -14.58 -9.29
C LYS A 271 8.36 -13.66 -8.06
N PHE A 272 7.65 -14.00 -6.98
CA PHE A 272 7.56 -13.17 -5.77
C PHE A 272 8.15 -13.87 -4.54
N SER A 273 9.11 -13.23 -3.88
CA SER A 273 9.59 -13.62 -2.55
C SER A 273 8.53 -13.34 -1.48
N CYS A 274 8.52 -14.09 -0.37
CA CYS A 274 7.58 -13.90 0.74
C CYS A 274 7.47 -12.44 1.22
N ARG A 275 8.60 -11.76 1.43
CA ARG A 275 8.65 -10.32 1.77
C ARG A 275 7.93 -9.40 0.78
N LYS A 276 8.02 -9.70 -0.52
CA LYS A 276 7.31 -8.94 -1.56
C LYS A 276 5.81 -9.22 -1.52
N LEU A 277 5.38 -10.43 -1.16
CA LEU A 277 3.96 -10.73 -1.01
C LEU A 277 3.34 -9.96 0.17
N PHE A 278 4.04 -9.86 1.30
CA PHE A 278 3.62 -8.99 2.40
C PHE A 278 3.62 -7.51 2.01
N TRP A 279 4.60 -7.06 1.20
CA TRP A 279 4.57 -5.71 0.65
C TRP A 279 3.34 -5.47 -0.24
N VAL A 280 3.01 -6.42 -1.12
CA VAL A 280 1.78 -6.37 -1.95
C VAL A 280 0.55 -6.33 -1.05
N LEU A 281 0.46 -7.18 -0.03
CA LEU A 281 -0.65 -7.20 0.92
C LEU A 281 -0.86 -5.82 1.57
N ARG A 282 0.21 -5.21 2.07
CA ARG A 282 0.15 -3.86 2.67
C ARG A 282 -0.29 -2.80 1.68
N LEU A 283 0.22 -2.87 0.44
CA LEU A 283 -0.17 -1.97 -0.63
C LEU A 283 -1.67 -2.09 -0.97
N VAL A 284 -2.16 -3.32 -1.19
CA VAL A 284 -3.54 -3.55 -1.65
C VAL A 284 -4.57 -3.40 -0.54
N SER A 285 -4.16 -3.54 0.73
CA SER A 285 -5.02 -3.31 1.89
C SER A 285 -5.53 -1.88 2.00
N GLY A 286 -4.83 -0.92 1.39
CA GLY A 286 -5.30 0.47 1.29
C GLY A 286 -6.49 0.67 0.35
N PHE A 287 -6.77 -0.30 -0.52
CA PHE A 287 -7.83 -0.25 -1.53
C PHE A 287 -8.98 -1.24 -1.21
N SER A 288 -10.14 -1.07 -1.86
CA SER A 288 -11.27 -1.99 -1.70
C SER A 288 -11.04 -3.27 -2.51
N LEU A 289 -10.25 -4.19 -1.97
CA LEU A 289 -10.01 -5.52 -2.56
C LEU A 289 -11.20 -6.46 -2.34
N SER A 290 -11.60 -7.21 -3.36
CA SER A 290 -12.61 -8.26 -3.23
C SER A 290 -12.17 -9.35 -2.25
N LYS A 291 -13.14 -10.00 -1.60
CA LYS A 291 -12.89 -11.06 -0.60
C LYS A 291 -12.14 -12.25 -1.20
N ASP A 292 -12.43 -12.61 -2.44
CA ASP A 292 -11.82 -13.76 -3.11
C ASP A 292 -10.34 -13.51 -3.42
N TYR A 293 -10.00 -12.34 -3.96
CA TYR A 293 -8.62 -11.96 -4.22
C TYR A 293 -7.82 -11.77 -2.92
N ARG A 294 -8.46 -11.26 -1.87
CA ARG A 294 -7.84 -11.20 -0.54
C ARG A 294 -7.52 -12.60 -0.02
N ALA A 295 -8.48 -13.52 -0.05
CA ALA A 295 -8.28 -14.89 0.40
C ALA A 295 -7.23 -15.63 -0.45
N GLY A 296 -7.19 -15.39 -1.76
CA GLY A 296 -6.17 -15.94 -2.66
C GLY A 296 -4.76 -15.43 -2.35
N LEU A 297 -4.61 -14.12 -2.07
CA LEU A 297 -3.33 -13.55 -1.66
C LEU A 297 -2.88 -14.05 -0.29
N GLU A 298 -3.80 -14.13 0.68
CA GLU A 298 -3.54 -14.71 2.00
C GLU A 298 -3.15 -16.18 1.88
N ARG A 299 -3.76 -16.95 0.98
CA ARG A 299 -3.38 -18.34 0.71
C ARG A 299 -1.96 -18.44 0.20
N LEU A 300 -1.60 -17.62 -0.80
CA LEU A 300 -0.26 -17.59 -1.37
C LEU A 300 0.82 -17.20 -0.34
N ILE A 301 0.53 -16.24 0.54
CA ILE A 301 1.43 -15.86 1.63
C ILE A 301 1.53 -16.99 2.66
N GLY A 302 0.39 -17.58 3.02
CA GLY A 302 0.30 -18.67 3.99
C GLY A 302 1.09 -19.90 3.57
N GLU A 303 1.11 -20.25 2.27
CA GLU A 303 1.90 -21.37 1.75
C GLU A 303 3.43 -21.14 1.85
N ASN A 304 3.89 -19.89 1.83
CA ASN A 304 5.31 -19.50 1.87
C ASN A 304 5.71 -18.87 3.22
N LEU A 305 4.95 -19.15 4.28
CA LEU A 305 5.14 -18.52 5.59
C LEU A 305 6.44 -18.92 6.28
N ASP A 306 7.05 -20.04 5.88
CA ASP A 306 8.35 -20.50 6.38
C ASP A 306 9.52 -19.59 5.99
N GLU A 307 9.36 -18.76 4.96
CA GLU A 307 10.36 -17.76 4.53
C GLU A 307 10.17 -16.39 5.18
N ALA A 308 9.08 -16.18 5.93
CA ALA A 308 8.74 -14.89 6.50
C ALA A 308 9.64 -14.52 7.70
N THR A 309 9.81 -13.21 7.90
CA THR A 309 10.44 -12.64 9.10
C THR A 309 9.38 -12.07 10.05
N VAL A 310 9.77 -11.78 11.30
CA VAL A 310 8.86 -11.17 12.28
C VAL A 310 8.35 -9.83 11.75
N ASP A 311 9.23 -9.01 11.16
CA ASP A 311 8.88 -7.71 10.58
C ASP A 311 7.82 -7.80 9.46
N ASP A 312 7.79 -8.91 8.73
CA ASP A 312 6.80 -9.14 7.67
C ASP A 312 5.39 -9.36 8.25
N LEU A 313 5.32 -10.08 9.39
CA LEU A 313 4.08 -10.39 10.13
C LEU A 313 3.48 -9.17 10.85
N LEU A 314 4.28 -8.15 11.16
CA LEU A 314 3.86 -6.91 11.82
C LEU A 314 3.07 -6.00 10.84
N VAL A 315 1.90 -6.47 10.41
CA VAL A 315 0.96 -5.72 9.56
C VAL A 315 0.01 -4.94 10.45
N SER A 316 -0.12 -3.63 10.20
CA SER A 316 -1.02 -2.78 11.00
C SER A 316 -2.49 -3.16 10.82
N GLY A 317 -3.21 -3.24 11.94
CA GLY A 317 -4.64 -3.51 11.96
C GLY A 317 -5.48 -2.29 11.58
N HIS A 318 -6.65 -2.53 10.98
CA HIS A 318 -7.67 -1.50 10.77
C HIS A 318 -8.52 -1.20 12.02
N ASN A 319 -8.36 -2.01 13.08
CA ASN A 319 -9.08 -1.91 14.34
C ASN A 319 -8.19 -1.31 15.43
N LYS A 320 -8.74 -1.06 16.63
CA LYS A 320 -8.08 -0.43 17.80
C LYS A 320 -6.72 -1.03 18.26
N GLY A 321 -6.26 -2.14 17.69
CA GLY A 321 -4.97 -2.75 18.00
C GLY A 321 -3.88 -2.34 17.01
N VAL A 322 -2.62 -2.35 17.45
CA VAL A 322 -1.49 -1.91 16.60
C VAL A 322 -1.29 -2.87 15.43
N TYR A 323 -1.52 -4.17 15.65
CA TYR A 323 -1.28 -5.24 14.68
C TYR A 323 -2.54 -6.06 14.33
N ASP A 324 -2.63 -6.53 13.08
CA ASP A 324 -3.68 -7.46 12.63
C ASP A 324 -3.33 -8.91 13.00
N VAL A 325 -3.59 -9.26 14.25
CA VAL A 325 -3.41 -10.62 14.76
C VAL A 325 -4.31 -11.64 14.04
N ASN A 326 -5.49 -11.22 13.58
CA ASN A 326 -6.42 -12.12 12.90
C ASN A 326 -5.89 -12.54 11.52
N LEU A 327 -5.20 -11.63 10.81
CA LEU A 327 -4.50 -11.97 9.58
C LEU A 327 -3.46 -13.07 9.84
N VAL A 328 -2.62 -12.90 10.86
CA VAL A 328 -1.58 -13.88 11.19
C VAL A 328 -2.18 -15.25 11.52
N ILE A 329 -3.29 -15.31 12.28
CA ILE A 329 -4.00 -16.56 12.55
C ILE A 329 -4.44 -17.24 11.24
N ARG A 330 -5.05 -16.49 10.30
CA ARG A 330 -5.47 -17.04 9.00
C ARG A 330 -4.28 -17.58 8.19
N LEU A 331 -3.16 -16.87 8.18
CA LEU A 331 -1.94 -17.31 7.49
C LEU A 331 -1.37 -18.60 8.09
N ILE A 332 -1.35 -18.72 9.42
CA ILE A 332 -0.92 -19.95 10.11
C ILE A 332 -1.85 -21.11 9.76
N THR A 333 -3.18 -20.88 9.80
CA THR A 333 -4.16 -21.91 9.43
C THR A 333 -3.97 -22.41 8.00
N VAL A 334 -3.67 -21.52 7.05
CA VAL A 334 -3.33 -21.93 5.68
C VAL A 334 -2.06 -22.79 5.66
N PHE A 335 -0.98 -22.34 6.31
CA PHE A 335 0.28 -23.08 6.32
C PHE A 335 0.13 -24.47 6.93
N VAL A 336 -0.55 -24.59 8.08
CA VAL A 336 -0.72 -25.88 8.78
C VAL A 336 -1.52 -26.88 7.94
N ASN A 337 -2.48 -26.40 7.15
CA ASN A 337 -3.30 -27.23 6.27
C ASN A 337 -2.70 -27.43 4.87
N SER A 338 -1.53 -26.86 4.59
CA SER A 338 -0.89 -26.96 3.27
C SER A 338 -0.24 -28.32 3.07
N GLU A 339 -0.43 -28.91 1.89
CA GLU A 339 0.21 -30.16 1.50
C GLU A 339 1.72 -29.94 1.29
N GLY A 340 2.57 -30.83 1.84
CA GLY A 340 4.03 -30.77 1.67
C GLY A 340 4.81 -30.04 2.78
N VAL A 341 4.17 -29.71 3.90
CA VAL A 341 4.90 -29.15 5.07
C VAL A 341 5.71 -30.25 5.75
N ASN A 342 7.03 -30.21 5.57
CA ASN A 342 7.95 -31.07 6.30
C ASN A 342 8.11 -30.59 7.77
N SER A 343 8.52 -31.50 8.66
CA SER A 343 8.76 -31.23 10.08
C SER A 343 9.69 -30.04 10.31
N GLU A 344 10.74 -29.89 9.49
CA GLU A 344 11.69 -28.76 9.60
C GLU A 344 11.05 -27.40 9.32
N LYS A 345 10.21 -27.32 8.28
CA LYS A 345 9.46 -26.10 7.94
C LYS A 345 8.46 -25.75 9.04
N MET A 346 7.78 -26.76 9.58
CA MET A 346 6.86 -26.61 10.71
C MET A 346 7.59 -26.07 11.96
N LYS A 347 8.78 -26.61 12.28
CA LYS A 347 9.61 -26.13 13.40
C LYS A 347 10.13 -24.71 13.19
N LYS A 348 10.49 -24.36 11.95
CA LYS A 348 10.90 -23.00 11.60
C LYS A 348 9.75 -22.01 11.82
N LEU A 349 8.53 -22.38 11.42
CA LEU A 349 7.34 -21.59 11.69
C LEU A 349 7.08 -21.47 13.20
N GLY A 350 7.19 -22.55 13.97
CA GLY A 350 7.08 -22.50 15.44
C GLY A 350 8.00 -21.45 16.07
N ARG A 351 9.28 -21.44 15.69
CA ARG A 351 10.24 -20.43 16.15
C ARG A 351 9.88 -19.00 15.71
N LEU A 352 9.29 -18.83 14.52
CA LEU A 352 8.85 -17.53 14.02
C LEU A 352 7.66 -17.01 14.83
N ILE A 353 6.66 -17.85 15.08
CA ILE A 353 5.46 -17.49 15.85
C ILE A 353 5.79 -17.21 17.31
N ASP A 354 6.73 -17.95 17.92
CA ASP A 354 7.16 -17.67 19.29
C ASP A 354 7.86 -16.29 19.41
N LYS A 355 8.63 -15.88 18.38
CA LYS A 355 9.21 -14.54 18.30
C LYS A 355 8.14 -13.48 18.07
N TYR A 356 7.18 -13.74 17.19
CA TYR A 356 6.06 -12.83 16.92
C TYR A 356 5.20 -12.62 18.17
N LEU A 357 4.87 -13.68 18.91
CA LEU A 357 4.14 -13.61 20.19
C LEU A 357 4.84 -12.68 21.17
N ARG A 358 6.17 -12.81 21.30
CA ARG A 358 6.97 -11.92 22.15
C ARG A 358 6.88 -10.46 21.71
N GLU A 359 6.91 -10.18 20.41
CA GLU A 359 6.89 -8.83 19.87
C GLU A 359 5.53 -8.13 20.07
N ILE A 360 4.42 -8.89 19.99
CA ILE A 360 3.08 -8.34 20.23
C ILE A 360 2.70 -8.30 21.73
N SER A 361 3.41 -9.03 22.60
CA SER A 361 3.13 -9.09 24.04
C SER A 361 3.02 -7.73 24.75
N PRO A 362 3.78 -6.68 24.38
CA PRO A 362 3.65 -5.37 25.02
C PRO A 362 2.45 -4.52 24.56
N ASP A 363 1.72 -4.91 23.51
CA ASP A 363 0.58 -4.14 22.99
C ASP A 363 -0.59 -4.16 23.99
N GLN A 364 -0.89 -3.00 24.58
CA GLN A 364 -1.97 -2.82 25.57
C GLN A 364 -3.37 -3.09 25.02
N ASN A 365 -3.53 -3.09 23.68
CA ASN A 365 -4.80 -3.38 23.02
C ASN A 365 -4.93 -4.87 22.64
N LEU A 366 -3.93 -5.70 22.97
CA LEU A 366 -3.96 -7.13 22.70
C LEU A 366 -4.77 -7.84 23.77
N ASN A 367 -5.88 -8.45 23.38
CA ASN A 367 -6.70 -9.25 24.29
C ASN A 367 -6.08 -10.64 24.54
N THR A 368 -6.28 -11.16 25.76
CA THR A 368 -5.83 -12.50 26.17
C THR A 368 -6.32 -13.60 25.22
N SER A 369 -7.55 -13.49 24.72
CA SER A 369 -8.12 -14.46 23.77
C SER A 369 -7.39 -14.48 22.42
N LYS A 370 -6.95 -13.32 21.92
CA LYS A 370 -6.19 -13.22 20.67
C LYS A 370 -4.77 -13.76 20.86
N PHE A 371 -4.13 -13.43 21.98
CA PHE A 371 -2.82 -13.98 22.32
C PHE A 371 -2.85 -15.51 22.37
N LEU A 372 -3.83 -16.07 23.09
CA LEU A 372 -4.04 -17.52 23.18
C LEU A 372 -4.30 -18.15 21.80
N ALA A 373 -5.16 -17.54 20.99
CA ALA A 373 -5.46 -18.04 19.65
C ALA A 373 -4.20 -18.17 18.77
N VAL A 374 -3.24 -17.24 18.89
CA VAL A 374 -1.95 -17.38 18.18
C VAL A 374 -1.10 -18.49 18.80
N ALA A 375 -0.97 -18.56 20.13
CA ALA A 375 -0.16 -19.58 20.79
C ALA A 375 -0.62 -21.02 20.47
N GLU A 376 -1.94 -21.23 20.43
CA GLU A 376 -2.60 -22.52 20.20
C GLU A 376 -2.83 -22.83 18.70
N SER A 377 -2.55 -21.90 17.79
CA SER A 377 -2.75 -22.10 16.34
C SER A 377 -1.83 -23.14 15.70
N LEU A 378 -0.76 -23.54 16.38
CA LEU A 378 0.24 -24.49 15.88
C LEU A 378 0.12 -25.86 16.58
N PRO A 379 0.34 -26.97 15.85
CA PRO A 379 0.36 -28.30 16.44
C PRO A 379 1.56 -28.48 17.39
N HIS A 380 1.45 -29.42 18.34
CA HIS A 380 2.52 -29.73 19.30
C HIS A 380 3.83 -30.20 18.64
N SER A 381 3.77 -30.71 17.41
CA SER A 381 4.92 -31.11 16.61
C SER A 381 5.72 -29.93 16.05
N ALA A 382 5.14 -28.72 16.01
CA ALA A 382 5.81 -27.51 15.54
C ALA A 382 6.85 -26.97 16.53
N ARG A 383 6.84 -27.45 17.78
CA ARG A 383 7.71 -26.97 18.84
C ARG A 383 8.54 -28.11 19.44
N ASP A 384 9.86 -27.94 19.38
CA ASP A 384 10.80 -28.79 20.10
C ASP A 384 10.81 -28.46 21.60
N CYS A 385 10.73 -27.16 21.93
CA CYS A 385 10.57 -26.68 23.30
C CYS A 385 9.54 -25.53 23.38
N PHE A 386 8.99 -25.30 24.57
CA PHE A 386 8.00 -24.25 24.84
C PHE A 386 8.58 -22.99 25.51
N ASP A 387 9.90 -22.92 25.65
CA ASP A 387 10.60 -21.79 26.29
C ASP A 387 10.29 -20.45 25.61
N GLY A 388 10.17 -20.45 24.27
CA GLY A 388 9.80 -19.26 23.49
C GLY A 388 8.43 -18.72 23.86
N VAL A 389 7.44 -19.63 23.96
CA VAL A 389 6.06 -19.33 24.38
C VAL A 389 6.02 -18.86 25.83
N TYR A 390 6.74 -19.52 26.75
CA TYR A 390 6.83 -19.11 28.14
C TYR A 390 7.37 -17.68 28.27
N ARG A 391 8.47 -17.36 27.58
CA ARG A 391 9.03 -16.01 27.57
C ARG A 391 8.01 -14.99 27.04
N ALA A 392 7.27 -15.32 25.98
CA ALA A 392 6.23 -14.42 25.46
C ALA A 392 5.09 -14.19 26.48
N ILE A 393 4.69 -15.23 27.22
CA ILE A 393 3.71 -15.11 28.32
C ILE A 393 4.26 -14.21 29.43
N ASP A 394 5.51 -14.40 29.86
CA ASP A 394 6.09 -13.54 30.91
C ASP A 394 6.12 -12.06 30.48
N PHE A 395 6.55 -11.76 29.25
CA PHE A 395 6.47 -10.40 28.69
C PHE A 395 5.04 -9.86 28.67
N TYR A 396 4.05 -10.69 28.32
CA TYR A 396 2.64 -10.29 28.29
C TYR A 396 2.13 -9.99 29.70
N LEU A 397 2.43 -10.85 30.68
CA LEU A 397 2.07 -10.65 32.09
C LEU A 397 2.76 -9.43 32.71
N GLN A 398 4.00 -9.14 32.32
CA GLN A 398 4.72 -7.94 32.75
C GLN A 398 4.08 -6.68 32.19
N SER A 399 3.63 -6.73 30.93
CA SER A 399 3.05 -5.57 30.24
C SER A 399 1.58 -5.34 30.59
N HIS A 400 0.88 -6.35 31.14
CA HIS A 400 -0.55 -6.30 31.48
C HIS A 400 -0.79 -6.63 32.97
N PRO A 401 -0.42 -5.74 33.91
CA PRO A 401 -0.51 -6.00 35.35
C PRO A 401 -1.96 -6.16 35.84
N THR A 402 -2.94 -5.61 35.12
CA THR A 402 -4.37 -5.63 35.46
C THR A 402 -5.08 -6.94 35.13
N LEU A 403 -4.38 -7.96 34.59
CA LEU A 403 -4.96 -9.26 34.27
C LEU A 403 -5.46 -9.99 35.51
N SER A 404 -6.65 -10.59 35.36
CA SER A 404 -7.28 -11.42 36.39
C SER A 404 -6.49 -12.71 36.65
N PHE A 405 -6.66 -13.31 37.83
CA PHE A 405 -6.05 -14.60 38.15
C PHE A 405 -6.48 -15.72 37.20
N GLU A 406 -7.74 -15.68 36.74
CA GLU A 406 -8.28 -16.63 35.77
C GLU A 406 -7.57 -16.51 34.42
N ASP A 407 -7.38 -15.29 33.91
CA ASP A 407 -6.69 -15.05 32.64
C ASP A 407 -5.22 -15.47 32.69
N ARG A 408 -4.53 -15.22 33.81
CA ARG A 408 -3.16 -15.70 34.04
C ARG A 408 -3.09 -17.23 33.98
N SER A 409 -4.08 -17.90 34.59
CA SER A 409 -4.18 -19.35 34.57
C SER A 409 -4.49 -19.89 33.16
N ARG A 410 -5.32 -19.19 32.38
CA ARG A 410 -5.63 -19.55 30.98
C ARG A 410 -4.40 -19.41 30.09
N LEU A 411 -3.63 -18.33 30.22
CA LEU A 411 -2.39 -18.11 29.48
C LEU A 411 -1.38 -19.22 29.67
N CYS A 412 -1.18 -19.68 30.91
CA CYS A 412 -0.19 -20.72 31.16
C CYS A 412 -0.63 -22.12 30.68
N ARG A 413 -1.92 -22.33 30.41
CA ARG A 413 -2.44 -23.64 29.97
C ARG A 413 -1.96 -24.05 28.59
N CYS A 414 -1.59 -23.10 27.73
CA CYS A 414 -1.07 -23.41 26.40
C CYS A 414 0.39 -23.92 26.41
N LEU A 415 1.05 -23.96 27.58
CA LEU A 415 2.39 -24.51 27.74
C LEU A 415 2.36 -26.03 27.91
N SER A 416 3.20 -26.73 27.15
CA SER A 416 3.52 -28.13 27.43
C SER A 416 4.69 -28.19 28.42
N TYR A 417 4.38 -28.45 29.69
CA TYR A 417 5.40 -28.48 30.76
C TYR A 417 6.46 -29.56 30.54
N GLU A 418 6.10 -30.66 29.86
CA GLU A 418 7.01 -31.73 29.45
C GLU A 418 8.07 -31.27 28.43
N LYS A 419 7.77 -30.23 27.64
CA LYS A 419 8.68 -29.69 26.62
C LYS A 419 9.35 -28.38 27.07
N LEU A 420 9.25 -28.02 28.34
CA LEU A 420 10.04 -26.93 28.89
C LEU A 420 11.44 -27.43 29.26
N THR A 421 12.45 -26.60 29.01
CA THR A 421 13.79 -26.84 29.54
C THR A 421 13.81 -26.66 31.06
N PHE A 422 14.79 -27.28 31.72
CA PHE A 422 14.93 -27.19 33.18
C PHE A 422 15.05 -25.75 33.66
N GLU A 423 15.83 -24.92 32.96
CA GLU A 423 16.00 -23.51 33.32
C GLU A 423 14.72 -22.71 33.14
N ALA A 424 13.99 -22.90 32.03
CA ALA A 424 12.69 -22.24 31.82
C ALA A 424 11.64 -22.67 32.86
N SER A 425 11.64 -23.95 33.28
CA SER A 425 10.74 -24.42 34.35
C SER A 425 11.08 -23.80 35.70
N LYS A 426 12.37 -23.64 36.02
CA LYS A 426 12.83 -22.96 37.23
C LYS A 426 12.49 -21.48 37.23
N GLU A 427 12.66 -20.78 36.10
CA GLU A 427 12.22 -19.39 35.92
C GLU A 427 10.71 -19.26 36.12
N LEU A 428 9.92 -20.16 35.51
CA LEU A 428 8.47 -20.20 35.65
C LEU A 428 8.06 -20.38 37.11
N ALA A 429 8.68 -21.32 37.83
CA ALA A 429 8.39 -21.57 39.23
C ALA A 429 8.73 -20.40 40.17
N LYS A 430 9.77 -19.62 39.83
CA LYS A 430 10.18 -18.44 40.59
C LYS A 430 9.35 -17.19 40.30
N ASN A 431 8.60 -17.18 39.19
CA ASN A 431 7.90 -15.98 38.74
C ASN A 431 6.61 -15.75 39.56
N PRO A 432 6.51 -14.64 40.33
CA PRO A 432 5.36 -14.39 41.20
C PRO A 432 4.07 -14.06 40.43
N ARG A 433 4.16 -13.76 39.13
CA ARG A 433 2.99 -13.49 38.28
C ARG A 433 2.31 -14.78 37.81
N ILE A 434 3.00 -15.92 37.90
CA ILE A 434 2.47 -17.22 37.52
C ILE A 434 1.68 -17.82 38.69
N PRO A 435 0.47 -18.35 38.46
CA PRO A 435 -0.30 -19.02 39.49
C PRO A 435 0.46 -20.19 40.15
N PRO A 436 0.38 -20.36 41.47
CA PRO A 436 1.20 -21.34 42.20
C PRO A 436 0.90 -22.79 41.83
N ASN A 437 -0.35 -23.10 41.48
CA ASN A 437 -0.75 -24.43 40.99
C ASN A 437 -0.02 -24.82 39.70
N ILE A 438 0.22 -23.86 38.81
CA ILE A 438 0.96 -24.05 37.56
C ILE A 438 2.45 -24.24 37.82
N SER A 439 3.02 -23.46 38.74
CA SER A 439 4.42 -23.61 39.15
C SER A 439 4.71 -25.00 39.71
N VAL A 440 3.82 -25.54 40.54
CA VAL A 440 3.94 -26.91 41.07
C VAL A 440 3.85 -27.95 39.94
N GLN A 441 2.91 -27.81 39.01
CA GLN A 441 2.76 -28.72 37.88
C GLN A 441 4.00 -28.74 36.97
N ALA A 442 4.61 -27.58 36.71
CA ALA A 442 5.83 -27.46 35.94
C ALA A 442 7.02 -28.18 36.61
N LEU A 443 7.16 -28.07 37.93
CA LEU A 443 8.21 -28.76 38.69
C LEU A 443 8.02 -30.28 38.70
N ILE A 444 6.79 -30.77 38.89
CA ILE A 444 6.49 -32.22 38.86
C ILE A 444 6.88 -32.82 37.50
N SER A 445 6.59 -32.13 36.40
CA SER A 445 6.93 -32.59 35.04
C SER A 445 8.43 -32.72 34.76
N GLN A 446 9.28 -32.09 35.57
CA GLN A 446 10.74 -32.17 35.44
C GLN A 446 11.35 -33.23 36.37
N GLN A 447 10.69 -33.52 37.51
CA GLN A 447 11.13 -34.58 38.43
C GLN A 447 11.11 -35.97 37.78
N SER A 448 10.20 -36.22 36.82
CA SER A 448 10.16 -37.47 36.05
C SER A 448 11.31 -37.67 35.06
N LYS A 449 12.10 -36.62 34.78
CA LYS A 449 13.26 -36.67 33.85
C LYS A 449 14.61 -36.81 34.56
N VAL A 450 14.64 -36.68 35.89
CA VAL A 450 15.84 -36.93 36.69
C VAL A 450 15.98 -38.45 36.82
N PRO A 451 17.10 -39.06 36.37
CA PRO A 451 17.31 -40.48 36.58
C PRO A 451 17.23 -40.84 38.06
N GLN A 452 16.41 -41.84 38.41
CA GLN A 452 16.24 -42.37 39.77
C GLN A 452 17.51 -42.99 40.40
N ASN A 453 18.71 -42.67 39.92
CA ASN A 453 19.96 -43.20 40.47
C ASN A 453 20.64 -42.31 41.52
N GLU A 454 20.08 -41.14 41.85
CA GLU A 454 20.61 -40.29 42.95
C GLU A 454 19.71 -40.26 44.20
N LEU A 455 18.57 -40.96 44.21
CA LEU A 455 17.63 -40.95 45.34
C LEU A 455 17.63 -42.26 46.15
N MET A 456 18.77 -42.95 46.23
CA MET A 456 18.94 -44.19 47.00
C MET A 456 20.17 -44.17 47.91
N LEU A 457 20.31 -43.13 48.73
CA LEU A 457 21.08 -43.20 49.97
C LEU A 457 20.28 -42.48 51.06
N TYR A 458 20.07 -43.19 52.17
CA TYR A 458 19.27 -42.84 53.35
C TYR A 458 17.76 -43.16 53.30
N GLY A 459 17.45 -44.46 53.25
CA GLY A 459 16.26 -44.97 53.92
C GLY A 459 16.52 -45.13 55.43
N SER A 460 15.72 -44.48 56.28
CA SER A 460 15.13 -45.02 57.54
C SER A 460 14.48 -43.92 58.39
N ASN A 461 13.16 -43.79 58.26
CA ASN A 461 12.07 -43.66 59.25
C ASN A 461 12.25 -43.01 60.66
N PRO A 462 11.13 -42.60 61.32
CA PRO A 462 10.90 -41.24 61.81
C PRO A 462 11.01 -41.09 63.33
N LYS A 463 11.30 -39.87 63.81
CA LYS A 463 10.78 -39.25 65.05
C LYS A 463 11.42 -37.87 65.23
N GLY A 464 10.61 -36.90 65.64
CA GLY A 464 11.05 -35.51 65.81
C GLY A 464 12.11 -35.35 66.89
N SER A 465 13.08 -34.47 66.62
CA SER A 465 13.55 -33.51 67.60
C SER A 465 14.30 -32.37 66.90
N ARG A 466 14.03 -31.15 67.35
CA ARG A 466 14.66 -29.90 66.95
C ARG A 466 16.18 -29.99 67.11
N VAL A 467 16.94 -29.64 66.08
CA VAL A 467 18.31 -29.14 66.24
C VAL A 467 18.51 -27.95 65.31
N LEU A 468 18.71 -26.78 65.94
CA LEU A 468 19.14 -25.54 65.33
C LEU A 468 20.55 -25.73 64.75
N TYR A 469 20.75 -25.37 63.49
CA TYR A 469 22.09 -25.13 62.95
C TYR A 469 22.24 -23.66 62.59
N HIS A 470 23.21 -23.05 63.25
CA HIS A 470 23.76 -21.73 62.96
C HIS A 470 24.89 -21.90 61.93
N ASP A 471 25.01 -20.89 61.07
CA ASP A 471 25.99 -20.74 59.99
C ASP A 471 27.45 -21.04 60.36
N SER A 472 28.17 -21.60 59.39
CA SER A 472 29.54 -21.18 59.08
C SER A 472 29.93 -21.61 57.66
N ILE A 473 30.20 -20.60 56.83
CA ILE A 473 30.75 -20.62 55.47
C ILE A 473 32.24 -20.98 55.52
N ASP A 474 32.71 -21.82 54.59
CA ASP A 474 33.97 -21.63 53.84
C ASP A 474 34.04 -22.63 52.66
N SER A 475 34.05 -22.22 51.38
CA SER A 475 35.06 -21.46 50.61
C SER A 475 36.13 -22.36 49.96
N SER A 476 35.82 -22.99 48.82
CA SER A 476 36.82 -23.28 47.76
C SER A 476 36.19 -23.78 46.44
N SER A 477 35.75 -22.84 45.59
CA SER A 477 35.68 -23.01 44.13
C SER A 477 35.60 -21.64 43.45
N ALA A 478 36.61 -20.82 43.73
CA ALA A 478 36.73 -19.43 43.29
C ALA A 478 37.65 -19.28 42.09
N GLU A 479 37.33 -19.88 40.94
CA GLU A 479 37.96 -19.53 39.66
C GLU A 479 36.92 -19.73 38.56
N ASN A 480 36.12 -18.69 38.26
CA ASN A 480 35.32 -18.48 37.01
C ASN A 480 34.27 -17.34 37.12
N PHE A 481 34.16 -16.64 38.26
CA PHE A 481 33.14 -15.58 38.46
C PHE A 481 33.61 -14.12 38.28
N SER A 482 34.88 -13.90 37.94
CA SER A 482 35.44 -12.53 37.83
C SER A 482 34.99 -11.79 36.56
N GLU A 483 34.94 -12.48 35.42
CA GLU A 483 34.73 -11.84 34.10
C GLU A 483 33.29 -11.33 33.89
N GLY A 484 32.29 -12.07 34.41
CA GLY A 484 30.88 -11.66 34.33
C GLY A 484 30.55 -10.45 35.19
N THR A 485 31.23 -10.29 36.33
CA THR A 485 30.99 -9.19 37.28
C THR A 485 31.59 -7.87 36.77
N GLU A 486 32.77 -7.93 36.16
CA GLU A 486 33.43 -6.79 35.48
C GLU A 486 32.60 -6.31 34.27
N TYR A 487 32.13 -7.23 33.42
CA TYR A 487 31.30 -6.89 32.25
C TYR A 487 29.96 -6.27 32.65
N MET A 488 29.33 -6.77 33.73
CA MET A 488 28.08 -6.22 34.24
C MET A 488 28.27 -4.83 34.86
N LYS A 489 29.41 -4.58 35.52
CA LYS A 489 29.80 -3.26 36.05
C LYS A 489 30.07 -2.26 34.93
N LEU A 490 30.75 -2.68 33.86
CA LEU A 490 30.98 -1.86 32.66
C LEU A 490 29.68 -1.49 31.95
N ASN A 491 28.73 -2.44 31.83
CA ASN A 491 27.42 -2.17 31.26
C ASN A 491 26.58 -1.23 32.12
N LEU A 492 26.66 -1.36 33.45
CA LEU A 492 25.97 -0.44 34.37
C LEU A 492 26.52 0.99 34.22
N GLN A 493 27.84 1.15 34.14
CA GLN A 493 28.47 2.46 33.91
C GLN A 493 28.13 3.05 32.54
N LYS A 494 28.06 2.22 31.48
CA LYS A 494 27.62 2.64 30.15
C LYS A 494 26.16 3.11 30.14
N MET A 495 25.28 2.42 30.85
CA MET A 495 23.89 2.83 31.04
C MET A 495 23.81 4.17 31.77
N GLN A 496 24.59 4.34 32.83
CA GLN A 496 24.62 5.57 33.63
C GLN A 496 25.08 6.77 32.80
N TRP A 497 26.08 6.61 31.94
CA TRP A 497 26.52 7.64 30.99
C TRP A 497 25.44 8.01 29.97
N ARG A 498 24.72 7.02 29.42
CA ARG A 498 23.61 7.29 28.49
C ARG A 498 22.44 8.04 29.13
N VAL A 499 22.16 7.76 30.41
CA VAL A 499 21.14 8.49 31.17
C VAL A 499 21.55 9.96 31.34
N VAL A 500 22.82 10.22 31.66
CA VAL A 500 23.33 11.61 31.77
C VAL A 500 23.28 12.34 30.42
N GLU A 501 23.60 11.68 29.31
CA GLU A 501 23.43 12.26 27.97
C GLU A 501 21.97 12.57 27.63
N LEU A 502 21.05 11.65 27.96
CA LEU A 502 19.61 11.84 27.78
C LEU A 502 19.08 13.01 28.62
N GLU A 503 19.52 13.13 29.88
CA GLU A 503 19.15 14.25 30.73
C GLU A 503 19.66 15.59 30.19
N LYS A 504 20.87 15.60 29.61
CA LYS A 504 21.43 16.77 28.93
C LYS A 504 20.62 17.14 27.69
N ALA A 505 20.27 16.16 26.86
CA ALA A 505 19.43 16.37 25.68
C ALA A 505 18.02 16.87 26.05
N CYS A 506 17.42 16.34 27.12
CA CYS A 506 16.14 16.83 27.64
C CYS A 506 16.22 18.26 28.16
N LYS A 507 17.31 18.66 28.84
CA LYS A 507 17.54 20.05 29.25
C LYS A 507 17.72 20.98 28.04
N GLU A 508 18.42 20.54 27.01
CA GLU A 508 18.64 21.32 25.79
C GLU A 508 17.34 21.50 24.99
N MET A 509 16.54 20.44 24.86
CA MET A 509 15.21 20.48 24.24
C MET A 509 14.25 21.39 25.03
N LYS A 510 14.29 21.37 26.36
CA LYS A 510 13.52 22.30 27.22
C LYS A 510 13.96 23.76 27.01
N GLY A 511 15.25 24.00 26.81
CA GLY A 511 15.80 25.30 26.44
C GLY A 511 15.32 25.78 25.06
N GLN A 512 15.29 24.89 24.06
CA GLN A 512 14.78 25.20 22.72
C GLN A 512 13.27 25.46 22.71
N MET A 513 12.48 24.67 23.46
CA MET A 513 11.04 24.93 23.66
C MET A 513 10.79 26.29 24.30
N SER A 514 11.61 26.69 25.28
CA SER A 514 11.51 28.00 25.92
C SER A 514 11.83 29.16 24.95
N LYS A 515 12.72 28.94 23.97
CA LYS A 515 13.03 29.90 22.89
C LYS A 515 11.92 29.99 21.85
N LEU A 516 11.28 28.87 21.50
CA LEU A 516 10.13 28.81 20.58
C LEU A 516 8.90 29.51 21.16
N VAL A 517 8.64 29.39 22.46
CA VAL A 517 7.53 30.08 23.13
C VAL A 517 7.74 31.60 23.16
N ARG A 518 8.98 32.09 23.24
CA ARG A 518 9.29 33.54 23.13
C ARG A 518 9.16 34.09 21.71
N HIS A 519 9.31 33.28 20.67
CA HIS A 519 9.16 33.72 19.28
C HIS A 519 7.70 33.74 18.79
N ASN A 520 6.80 33.01 19.46
CA ASN A 520 5.39 32.90 19.06
C ASN A 520 4.47 33.98 19.66
N SER A 521 4.98 34.91 20.48
CA SER A 521 4.19 36.03 21.03
C SER A 521 4.12 37.27 20.13
N ALA A 522 4.58 37.20 18.87
CA ALA A 522 4.66 38.36 17.96
C ALA A 522 3.87 38.23 16.65
N ILE A 523 2.85 37.37 16.57
CA ILE A 523 1.98 37.27 15.37
C ILE A 523 0.52 37.34 15.77
N THR A 524 -0.06 38.54 15.66
CA THR A 524 -1.50 38.80 15.71
C THR A 524 -2.10 38.51 14.32
N PRO A 525 -3.21 37.76 14.18
CA PRO A 525 -3.80 37.50 12.87
C PRO A 525 -4.72 38.65 12.44
N CYS A 526 -4.35 39.35 11.37
CA CYS A 526 -5.18 40.35 10.70
C CYS A 526 -6.13 39.64 9.71
N TYR A 527 -7.44 39.71 9.97
CA TYR A 527 -8.48 39.30 9.03
C TYR A 527 -8.62 40.37 7.94
N ASN A 528 -8.24 40.07 6.71
CA ASN A 528 -8.60 40.86 5.53
C ASN A 528 -9.64 40.09 4.71
N ALA A 529 -10.88 40.60 4.73
CA ALA A 529 -11.96 40.18 3.86
C ALA A 529 -11.76 40.79 2.46
N THR A 530 -11.85 39.95 1.42
CA THR A 530 -11.87 40.36 0.01
C THR A 530 -13.30 40.40 -0.52
N LEU A 531 -13.72 41.56 -1.04
CA LEU A 531 -14.93 41.77 -1.83
C LEU A 531 -14.72 41.38 -3.31
N PRO A 532 -15.79 41.05 -4.07
CA PRO A 532 -15.70 40.54 -5.44
C PRO A 532 -15.44 41.65 -6.48
N ARG A 533 -14.76 41.31 -7.58
CA ARG A 533 -14.56 42.18 -8.75
C ARG A 533 -15.30 41.62 -9.97
N PHE A 534 -16.01 42.51 -10.67
CA PHE A 534 -16.48 42.34 -12.05
C PHE A 534 -15.31 42.57 -13.02
N CYS A 535 -15.13 41.65 -13.95
CA CYS A 535 -14.94 41.88 -15.39
C CYS A 535 -14.96 40.51 -16.07
#